data_AF-A0A856M6I0-F1
#
_entry.id   AF-A0A856M6I0-F1
#
_cell.length_a   1.000
_cell.length_b   1.000
_cell.length_c   1.000
_cell.angle_alpha   90.00
_cell.angle_beta   90.00
_cell.angle_gamma   90.00
#
_symmetry.space_group_name_H-M   'P 1'
#
loop_
_entity.id
_entity.type
_entity.pdbx_description
1 polymer ?
#
loop_
_entity_poly.entity_id
_entity_poly.type
_entity_poly.pdbx_seq_one_letter_code
_entity_poly.pdbx_strand_id
1 'polypeptide(L)'
;MKNIKHIKKMRNSILFSVVWRLLFLVLYPVILGAGLPLIGLNLPSATLFILSFIGCMMVCLTIATHISNLVNIREVLKQYASIERELVGTYSIDAKVLDDMLDNTMKKYHHQRSFDRDYNLADLHAIEELVQEERNGKYFDKYLAHDDSIKDEIRMAVVPKRVAEDLLYSVFNSKTTFGITGRKYYHKWHMARLDEQLLPFLQEKQEKMHKTN
;
A
#
# COMPACT_ATOMS: atom_id res chain seq x y z
N MET A 1 -0.66 11.89 11.59
CA MET A 1 -0.38 10.63 10.88
C MET A 1 -1.11 10.58 9.54
N LYS A 2 -0.49 11.14 8.50
CA LYS A 2 -1.06 11.21 7.15
C LYS A 2 -0.88 9.88 6.39
N ASN A 3 0.27 9.22 6.54
CA ASN A 3 0.55 7.97 5.82
C ASN A 3 -0.32 6.79 6.28
N ILE A 4 -0.56 6.65 7.59
CA ILE A 4 -1.46 5.61 8.11
C ILE A 4 -2.89 5.77 7.57
N LYS A 5 -3.37 7.02 7.39
CA LYS A 5 -4.69 7.28 6.77
C LYS A 5 -4.73 6.76 5.33
N HIS A 6 -3.65 6.95 4.56
CA HIS A 6 -3.55 6.42 3.20
C HIS A 6 -3.56 4.90 3.17
N ILE A 7 -2.86 4.23 4.09
CA ILE A 7 -2.91 2.75 4.22
C ILE A 7 -4.32 2.26 4.56
N LYS A 8 -5.03 2.95 5.46
CA LYS A 8 -6.45 2.64 5.76
C LYS A 8 -7.35 2.82 4.53
N LYS A 9 -7.13 3.85 3.70
CA LYS A 9 -7.85 4.02 2.42
C LYS A 9 -7.54 2.88 1.45
N MET A 10 -6.28 2.45 1.35
CA MET A 10 -5.88 1.29 0.54
C MET A 10 -6.62 0.03 0.98
N ARG A 11 -6.66 -0.27 2.28
CA ARG A 11 -7.44 -1.38 2.86
C ARG A 11 -8.90 -1.36 2.40
N ASN A 12 -9.57 -0.21 2.55
CA ASN A 12 -10.99 -0.08 2.20
C ASN A 12 -11.20 -0.25 0.69
N SER A 13 -10.29 0.25 -0.15
CA SER A 13 -10.35 0.04 -1.60
C SER A 13 -10.17 -1.44 -1.98
N ILE A 14 -9.28 -2.17 -1.30
CA ILE A 14 -9.11 -3.62 -1.49
C ILE A 14 -10.37 -4.36 -1.03
N LEU A 15 -10.93 -4.02 0.12
CA LEU A 15 -12.16 -4.63 0.64
C LEU A 15 -13.32 -4.46 -0.33
N PHE A 16 -13.55 -3.24 -0.81
CA PHE A 16 -14.57 -2.95 -1.83
C PHE A 16 -14.36 -3.78 -3.10
N SER A 17 -13.11 -3.92 -3.53
CA SER A 17 -12.70 -4.72 -4.68
C SER A 17 -13.02 -6.22 -4.50
N VAL A 18 -12.93 -6.75 -3.27
CA VAL A 18 -13.33 -8.14 -2.93
C VAL A 18 -14.85 -8.30 -2.98
N VAL A 19 -15.59 -7.38 -2.33
CA VAL A 19 -17.07 -7.42 -2.28
C VAL A 19 -17.68 -7.43 -3.68
N TRP A 20 -17.21 -6.55 -4.58
CA TRP A 20 -17.69 -6.50 -5.96
C TRP A 20 -17.41 -7.77 -6.76
N ARG A 21 -16.27 -8.43 -6.51
CA ARG A 21 -15.95 -9.70 -7.19
C ARG A 21 -16.81 -10.85 -6.68
N LEU A 22 -17.09 -10.89 -5.39
CA LEU A 22 -18.04 -11.86 -4.82
C LEU A 22 -19.44 -11.65 -5.38
N LEU A 23 -19.88 -10.40 -5.50
CA LEU A 23 -21.16 -10.08 -6.14
C LEU A 23 -21.18 -10.53 -7.61
N PHE A 24 -20.11 -10.26 -8.35
CA PHE A 24 -19.98 -10.71 -9.74
C PHE A 24 -19.99 -12.25 -9.84
N LEU A 25 -19.31 -12.96 -8.94
CA LEU A 25 -19.30 -14.43 -8.90
C LEU A 25 -20.72 -15.01 -8.78
N VAL A 26 -21.57 -14.40 -7.93
CA VAL A 26 -22.96 -14.83 -7.73
C VAL A 26 -23.84 -14.47 -8.92
N LEU A 27 -23.66 -13.28 -9.50
CA LEU A 27 -24.50 -12.79 -10.60
C LEU A 27 -24.10 -13.34 -11.96
N TYR A 28 -22.85 -13.73 -12.17
CA TYR A 28 -22.33 -14.13 -13.48
C TYR A 28 -23.09 -15.32 -14.12
N PRO A 29 -23.41 -16.40 -13.40
CA PRO A 29 -24.21 -17.50 -13.96
C PRO A 29 -25.63 -17.06 -14.35
N VAL A 30 -26.23 -16.15 -13.58
CA VAL A 30 -27.57 -15.60 -13.85
C VAL A 30 -27.54 -14.73 -15.10
N ILE A 31 -26.51 -13.90 -15.26
CA ILE A 31 -26.30 -13.06 -16.45
C ILE A 31 -26.12 -13.94 -17.69
N LEU A 32 -25.35 -15.02 -17.61
CA LEU A 32 -25.18 -15.96 -18.73
C LEU A 32 -26.49 -16.69 -19.06
N GLY A 33 -27.22 -17.18 -18.05
CA GLY A 33 -28.42 -17.99 -18.24
C GLY A 33 -29.66 -17.20 -18.68
N ALA A 34 -29.86 -15.99 -18.15
CA ALA A 34 -31.03 -15.15 -18.44
C ALA A 34 -30.70 -13.97 -19.36
N GLY A 35 -29.48 -13.43 -19.31
CA GLY A 35 -29.08 -12.26 -20.09
C GLY A 35 -28.76 -12.55 -21.56
N LEU A 36 -28.12 -13.68 -21.88
CA LEU A 36 -27.82 -14.05 -23.27
C LEU A 36 -29.09 -14.30 -24.12
N PRO A 37 -30.12 -15.01 -23.61
CA PRO A 37 -31.39 -15.15 -24.33
C PRO A 37 -32.09 -13.81 -24.60
N LEU A 38 -32.00 -12.84 -23.68
CA LEU A 38 -32.59 -11.50 -23.86
C LEU A 38 -32.00 -10.71 -25.03
N ILE A 39 -30.78 -11.03 -25.46
CA ILE A 39 -30.12 -10.44 -26.63
C ILE A 39 -30.14 -11.36 -27.86
N GLY A 40 -30.97 -12.41 -27.83
CA GLY A 40 -31.17 -13.34 -28.95
C GLY A 40 -30.09 -14.41 -29.12
N LEU A 41 -29.16 -14.54 -28.16
CA LEU A 41 -28.10 -15.55 -28.17
C LEU A 41 -28.51 -16.79 -27.36
N ASN A 42 -28.93 -17.85 -28.06
CA ASN A 42 -29.24 -19.14 -27.46
C ASN A 42 -28.07 -20.12 -27.63
N LEU A 43 -27.25 -20.25 -26.57
CA LEU A 43 -26.17 -21.22 -26.53
C LEU A 43 -26.65 -22.55 -25.93
N PRO A 44 -26.07 -23.69 -26.34
CA PRO A 44 -26.31 -24.97 -25.67
C PRO A 44 -25.98 -24.92 -24.18
N SER A 45 -26.74 -25.65 -23.37
CA SER A 45 -26.56 -25.70 -21.91
C SER A 45 -25.14 -26.13 -21.50
N ALA A 46 -24.53 -27.07 -22.23
CA ALA A 46 -23.16 -27.50 -22.01
C ALA A 46 -22.15 -26.33 -22.19
N THR A 47 -22.34 -25.50 -23.21
CA THR A 47 -21.50 -24.32 -23.47
C THR A 47 -21.66 -23.28 -22.37
N LEU A 48 -22.91 -23.01 -21.93
CA LEU A 48 -23.18 -22.09 -20.82
C LEU A 48 -22.55 -22.58 -19.51
N PHE A 49 -22.60 -23.88 -19.25
CA PHE A 49 -21.96 -24.48 -18.08
C PHE A 49 -20.44 -24.30 -18.11
N ILE A 50 -19.78 -24.59 -19.23
CA ILE A 50 -18.33 -24.43 -19.38
C ILE A 50 -17.92 -22.96 -19.21
N LEU A 51 -18.63 -22.02 -19.84
CA LEU A 51 -18.36 -20.58 -19.72
C LEU A 51 -18.56 -20.09 -18.28
N SER A 52 -19.64 -20.52 -17.63
CA SER A 52 -19.91 -20.22 -16.22
C SER A 52 -18.78 -20.74 -15.32
N PHE A 53 -18.35 -21.99 -15.52
CA PHE A 53 -17.27 -22.59 -14.75
C PHE A 53 -15.94 -21.83 -14.92
N ILE A 54 -15.55 -21.53 -16.17
CA ILE A 54 -14.32 -20.79 -16.47
C ILE A 54 -14.37 -19.39 -15.85
N GLY A 55 -15.48 -18.67 -16.02
CA GLY A 55 -15.68 -17.35 -15.43
C GLY A 55 -15.59 -17.36 -13.91
N CYS A 56 -16.28 -18.30 -13.25
CA CYS A 56 -16.22 -18.47 -11.79
C CYS A 56 -14.81 -18.79 -11.31
N MET A 57 -14.11 -19.72 -11.96
CA MET A 57 -12.72 -20.06 -11.63
C MET A 57 -11.80 -18.85 -11.71
N MET A 58 -11.90 -18.06 -12.77
CA MET A 58 -11.09 -16.85 -12.92
C MET A 58 -11.39 -15.82 -11.82
N VAL A 59 -12.67 -15.62 -11.49
CA VAL A 59 -13.08 -14.69 -10.44
C VAL A 59 -12.53 -15.16 -9.08
N CYS A 60 -12.63 -16.45 -8.75
CA CYS A 60 -12.07 -17.04 -7.54
C CYS A 60 -10.56 -16.81 -7.40
N LEU A 61 -9.78 -17.01 -8.48
CA LEU A 61 -8.34 -16.74 -8.47
C LEU A 61 -8.03 -15.28 -8.16
N THR A 62 -8.79 -14.34 -8.73
CA THR A 62 -8.60 -12.91 -8.40
C THR A 62 -8.97 -12.57 -6.96
N ILE A 63 -10.04 -13.18 -6.43
CA ILE A 63 -10.48 -12.99 -5.06
C ILE A 63 -9.38 -13.44 -4.09
N ALA A 64 -8.76 -14.59 -4.33
CA ALA A 64 -7.67 -15.10 -3.49
C ALA A 64 -6.52 -14.09 -3.36
N THR A 65 -6.05 -13.51 -4.48
CA THR A 65 -5.01 -12.47 -4.46
C THR A 65 -5.46 -11.23 -3.66
N HIS A 66 -6.69 -10.76 -3.87
CA HIS A 66 -7.20 -9.59 -3.17
C HIS A 66 -7.42 -9.82 -1.66
N ILE A 67 -7.84 -11.03 -1.26
CA ILE A 67 -7.94 -11.43 0.15
C ILE A 67 -6.56 -11.46 0.78
N SER A 68 -5.56 -12.07 0.12
CA SER A 68 -4.17 -12.07 0.61
C SER A 68 -3.68 -10.63 0.82
N ASN A 69 -3.92 -9.73 -0.14
CA ASN A 69 -3.56 -8.33 0.00
C ASN A 69 -4.27 -7.64 1.16
N LEU A 70 -5.55 -7.98 1.41
CA LEU A 70 -6.32 -7.43 2.52
C LEU A 70 -5.76 -7.88 3.88
N VAL A 71 -5.38 -9.16 3.99
CA VAL A 71 -4.72 -9.72 5.18
C VAL A 71 -3.38 -9.01 5.41
N ASN A 72 -2.55 -8.88 4.38
CA ASN A 72 -1.25 -8.21 4.48
C ASN A 72 -1.40 -6.76 4.94
N ILE A 73 -2.32 -5.97 4.35
CA ILE A 73 -2.55 -4.58 4.78
C ILE A 73 -3.09 -4.51 6.22
N ARG A 74 -3.92 -5.47 6.64
CA ARG A 74 -4.39 -5.53 8.03
C ARG A 74 -3.22 -5.75 8.99
N GLU A 75 -2.32 -6.66 8.65
CA GLU A 75 -1.14 -6.93 9.47
C GLU A 75 -0.18 -5.74 9.50
N VAL A 76 0.05 -5.07 8.37
CA VAL A 76 0.79 -3.78 8.31
C VAL A 76 0.24 -2.77 9.32
N LEU A 77 -1.08 -2.55 9.31
CA LEU A 77 -1.72 -1.62 10.22
C LEU A 77 -1.58 -2.04 11.70
N LYS A 78 -1.55 -3.33 11.97
CA LYS A 78 -1.34 -3.88 13.32
C LYS A 78 0.10 -3.64 13.80
N GLN A 79 1.09 -3.89 12.94
CA GLN A 79 2.49 -3.63 13.24
C GLN A 79 2.73 -2.15 13.55
N TYR A 80 2.22 -1.24 12.70
CA TYR A 80 2.34 0.20 12.96
C TYR A 80 1.58 0.67 14.20
N ALA A 81 0.43 0.06 14.54
CA ALA A 81 -0.26 0.36 15.79
C ALA A 81 0.54 -0.12 17.03
N SER A 82 1.30 -1.21 16.91
CA SER A 82 2.22 -1.66 17.96
C SER A 82 3.36 -0.66 18.15
N ILE A 83 3.99 -0.24 17.04
CA ILE A 83 5.06 0.77 17.04
C ILE A 83 4.54 2.09 17.61
N GLU A 84 3.33 2.53 17.24
CA GLU A 84 2.70 3.76 17.76
C GLU A 84 2.52 3.68 19.28
N ARG A 85 1.97 2.57 19.78
CA ARG A 85 1.75 2.37 21.21
C ARG A 85 3.05 2.45 22.00
N GLU A 86 4.09 1.79 21.51
CA GLU A 86 5.39 1.73 22.18
C GLU A 86 6.10 3.09 22.09
N LEU A 87 6.36 3.59 20.88
CA LEU A 87 7.15 4.81 20.70
C LEU A 87 6.42 6.08 21.18
N VAL A 88 5.16 6.25 20.78
CA VAL A 88 4.39 7.48 21.08
C VAL A 88 3.71 7.36 22.44
N GLY A 89 3.15 6.19 22.75
CA GLY A 89 2.41 5.99 24.00
C GLY A 89 3.32 5.81 25.22
N THR A 90 4.28 4.89 25.14
CA THR A 90 5.16 4.56 26.28
C THR A 90 6.33 5.54 26.37
N TYR A 91 7.03 5.79 25.26
CA TYR A 91 8.24 6.62 25.26
C TYR A 91 7.98 8.10 24.91
N SER A 92 6.73 8.49 24.65
CA SER A 92 6.35 9.89 24.35
C SER A 92 7.11 10.52 23.19
N ILE A 93 7.60 9.71 22.24
CA ILE A 93 8.27 10.18 21.04
C ILE A 93 7.25 10.85 20.11
N ASP A 94 7.69 11.89 19.39
CA ASP A 94 6.84 12.57 18.40
C ASP A 94 6.26 11.57 17.40
N ALA A 95 4.93 11.52 17.29
CA ALA A 95 4.19 10.69 16.35
C ALA A 95 4.59 10.89 14.88
N LYS A 96 5.30 11.97 14.55
CA LYS A 96 5.95 12.19 13.25
C LYS A 96 6.92 11.05 12.87
N VAL A 97 7.53 10.37 13.83
CA VAL A 97 8.45 9.24 13.57
C VAL A 97 7.81 8.16 12.69
N LEU A 98 6.53 7.87 12.90
CA LEU A 98 5.80 6.86 12.13
C LEU A 98 5.48 7.32 10.70
N ASP A 99 5.14 8.60 10.51
CA ASP A 99 4.91 9.14 9.16
C ASP A 99 6.23 9.13 8.37
N ASP A 100 7.35 9.51 9.00
CA ASP A 100 8.66 9.48 8.36
C ASP A 100 9.15 8.03 8.09
N MET A 101 8.81 7.05 8.95
CA MET A 101 9.14 5.63 8.72
C MET A 101 8.46 5.12 7.45
N LEU A 102 7.21 5.55 7.25
CA LEU A 102 6.41 5.23 6.08
C LEU A 102 6.90 5.99 4.83
N ASP A 103 7.35 7.23 4.96
CA ASP A 103 7.98 7.97 3.86
C ASP A 103 9.30 7.29 3.42
N ASN A 104 10.13 6.83 4.36
CA ASN A 104 11.32 6.03 4.06
C ASN A 104 10.96 4.71 3.36
N THR A 105 9.94 4.00 3.84
CA THR A 105 9.42 2.77 3.22
C THR A 105 9.01 3.01 1.77
N MET A 106 8.34 4.14 1.52
CA MET A 106 7.90 4.57 0.19
C MET A 106 9.08 4.89 -0.73
N LYS A 107 10.10 5.60 -0.23
CA LYS A 107 11.33 5.91 -1.00
C LYS A 107 12.10 4.66 -1.40
N LYS A 108 12.29 3.71 -0.48
CA LYS A 108 12.94 2.43 -0.79
C LYS A 108 12.21 1.67 -1.89
N TYR A 109 10.88 1.62 -1.82
CA TYR A 109 10.07 1.00 -2.88
C TYR A 109 10.18 1.75 -4.21
N HIS A 110 10.27 3.08 -4.18
CA HIS A 110 10.46 3.88 -5.39
C HIS A 110 11.74 3.49 -6.13
N HIS A 111 12.86 3.45 -5.42
CA HIS A 111 14.16 3.05 -5.97
C HIS A 111 14.17 1.58 -6.39
N GLN A 112 13.60 0.68 -5.58
CA GLN A 112 13.50 -0.74 -5.94
C GLN A 112 12.73 -0.92 -7.26
N ARG A 113 11.61 -0.21 -7.42
CA ARG A 113 10.82 -0.25 -8.65
C ARG A 113 11.59 0.32 -9.85
N SER A 114 12.36 1.38 -9.65
CA SER A 114 13.21 1.97 -10.69
C SER A 114 14.29 0.98 -11.13
N PHE A 115 14.96 0.37 -10.15
CA PHE A 115 15.95 -0.68 -10.37
C PHE A 115 15.37 -1.89 -11.11
N ASP A 116 14.21 -2.41 -10.71
CA ASP A 116 13.54 -3.54 -11.36
C ASP A 116 13.21 -3.26 -12.85
N ARG A 117 13.16 -1.98 -13.26
CA ARG A 117 12.89 -1.57 -14.64
C ARG A 117 14.18 -1.42 -15.45
N ASP A 118 15.14 -0.70 -14.90
CA ASP A 118 16.29 -0.19 -15.66
C ASP A 118 17.64 -0.75 -15.20
N TYR A 119 17.67 -1.57 -14.14
CA TYR A 119 18.87 -2.13 -13.50
C TYR A 119 19.93 -1.06 -13.15
N ASN A 120 19.48 0.13 -12.77
CA ASN A 120 20.35 1.26 -12.47
C ASN A 120 21.06 1.12 -11.11
N LEU A 121 22.39 1.04 -11.12
CA LEU A 121 23.21 0.92 -9.90
C LEU A 121 23.02 2.09 -8.91
N ALA A 122 22.70 3.29 -9.39
CA ALA A 122 22.45 4.43 -8.51
C ALA A 122 21.23 4.20 -7.61
N ASP A 123 20.20 3.52 -8.11
CA ASP A 123 19.02 3.16 -7.31
C ASP A 123 19.36 2.12 -6.24
N LEU A 124 20.26 1.18 -6.55
CA LEU A 124 20.73 0.19 -5.57
C LEU A 124 21.50 0.87 -4.43
N HIS A 125 22.40 1.80 -4.75
CA HIS A 125 23.12 2.60 -3.76
C HIS A 125 22.17 3.45 -2.89
N ALA A 126 21.16 4.08 -3.49
CA ALA A 126 20.16 4.84 -2.73
C ALA A 126 19.38 3.95 -1.74
N ILE A 127 19.03 2.71 -2.13
CA ILE A 127 18.40 1.74 -1.22
C ILE A 127 19.36 1.36 -0.10
N GLU A 128 20.63 1.07 -0.43
CA GLU A 128 21.65 0.72 0.55
C GLU A 128 21.84 1.84 1.58
N GLU A 129 21.98 3.08 1.16
CA GLU A 129 22.10 4.25 2.05
C GLU A 129 20.91 4.33 3.02
N LEU A 130 19.67 4.23 2.51
CA LEU A 130 18.46 4.26 3.34
C LEU A 130 18.42 3.09 4.35
N VAL A 131 18.88 1.90 3.96
CA VAL A 131 18.95 0.74 4.86
C VAL A 131 20.04 0.92 5.91
N GLN A 132 21.19 1.49 5.55
CA GLN A 132 22.28 1.76 6.48
C GLN A 132 21.92 2.85 7.49
N GLU A 133 21.20 3.90 7.09
CA GLU A 133 20.68 4.92 8.01
C GLU A 133 19.74 4.32 9.07
N GLU A 134 18.89 3.35 8.68
CA GLU A 134 18.04 2.62 9.61
C GLU A 134 18.83 1.70 10.54
N ARG A 135 19.76 0.90 9.99
CA ARG A 135 20.58 -0.04 10.77
C ARG A 135 21.45 0.67 11.80
N ASN A 136 22.04 1.78 11.41
CA ASN A 136 22.92 2.55 12.27
C ASN A 136 22.15 3.40 13.30
N GLY A 137 20.82 3.38 13.29
CA GLY A 137 20.00 4.20 14.18
C GLY A 137 19.99 5.69 13.84
N LYS A 138 20.80 6.15 12.88
CA LYS A 138 20.89 7.56 12.46
C LYS A 138 19.54 8.16 12.08
N TYR A 139 18.67 7.36 11.44
CA TYR A 139 17.31 7.78 11.12
C TYR A 139 16.47 8.09 12.38
N PHE A 140 16.70 7.38 13.49
CA PHE A 140 15.97 7.53 14.74
C PHE A 140 16.58 8.58 15.67
N ASP A 141 17.88 8.84 15.55
CA ASP A 141 18.60 9.82 16.36
C ASP A 141 17.98 11.22 16.28
N LYS A 142 17.33 11.59 15.17
CA LYS A 142 16.60 12.87 15.04
C LYS A 142 15.37 13.01 15.93
N TYR A 143 14.89 11.92 16.53
CA TYR A 143 13.73 11.90 17.44
C TYR A 143 14.11 11.63 18.90
N LEU A 144 15.38 11.32 19.16
CA LEU A 144 15.89 11.03 20.49
C LEU A 144 16.28 12.34 21.16
N ALA A 145 15.56 12.72 22.21
CA ALA A 145 15.92 13.85 23.05
C ALA A 145 16.98 13.42 24.07
N HIS A 146 18.24 13.30 23.66
CA HIS A 146 19.46 13.09 24.49
C HIS A 146 19.46 11.91 25.50
N ASP A 147 18.37 11.16 25.66
CA ASP A 147 18.26 10.06 26.60
C ASP A 147 18.70 8.75 25.92
N ASP A 148 19.96 8.37 26.16
CA ASP A 148 20.55 7.15 25.63
C ASP A 148 19.85 5.88 26.15
N SER A 149 19.03 5.95 27.20
CA SER A 149 18.32 4.79 27.76
C SER A 149 17.14 4.30 26.91
N ILE A 150 16.64 5.11 25.97
CA ILE A 150 15.48 4.80 25.11
C ILE A 150 15.93 4.38 23.70
N LYS A 151 17.23 4.48 23.41
CA LYS A 151 17.79 4.23 22.06
C LYS A 151 17.55 2.81 21.58
N ASP A 152 17.73 1.84 22.45
CA ASP A 152 17.65 0.43 22.08
C ASP A 152 16.20 0.01 21.82
N GLU A 153 15.25 0.59 22.55
CA GLU A 153 13.81 0.40 22.36
C GLU A 153 13.32 0.98 21.04
N ILE A 154 13.78 2.19 20.67
CA ILE A 154 13.46 2.74 19.35
C ILE A 154 14.06 1.88 18.23
N ARG A 155 15.28 1.36 18.44
CA ARG A 155 15.91 0.43 17.48
C ARG A 155 15.14 -0.88 17.37
N MET A 156 14.50 -1.37 18.44
CA MET A 156 13.64 -2.55 18.37
C MET A 156 12.43 -2.34 17.46
N ALA A 157 11.90 -1.12 17.33
CA ALA A 157 10.80 -0.80 16.40
C ALA A 157 11.15 -1.01 14.91
N VAL A 158 12.45 -1.15 14.57
CA VAL A 158 12.90 -1.50 13.22
C VAL A 158 12.40 -2.88 12.79
N VAL A 159 12.30 -3.84 13.73
CA VAL A 159 11.86 -5.20 13.43
C VAL A 159 10.41 -5.22 12.92
N PRO A 160 9.40 -4.75 13.70
CA PRO A 160 8.03 -4.69 13.21
C PRO A 160 7.87 -3.77 11.98
N LYS A 161 8.69 -2.72 11.83
CA LYS A 161 8.73 -1.89 10.61
C LYS A 161 9.11 -2.73 9.40
N ARG A 162 10.19 -3.51 9.45
CA ARG A 162 10.65 -4.35 8.33
C ARG A 162 9.59 -5.37 7.93
N VAL A 163 8.94 -6.01 8.90
CA VAL A 163 7.83 -6.93 8.62
C VAL A 163 6.68 -6.20 7.90
N ALA A 164 6.30 -5.01 8.36
CA ALA A 164 5.28 -4.21 7.71
C ALA A 164 5.68 -3.77 6.28
N GLU A 165 6.95 -3.44 6.08
CA GLU A 165 7.51 -3.06 4.79
C GLU A 165 7.45 -4.21 3.78
N ASP A 166 7.90 -5.41 4.16
CA ASP A 166 7.83 -6.60 3.30
C ASP A 166 6.39 -6.92 2.89
N LEU A 167 5.45 -6.81 3.83
CA LEU A 167 4.02 -7.01 3.57
C LEU A 167 3.45 -5.94 2.62
N LEU A 168 3.86 -4.68 2.76
CA LEU A 168 3.48 -3.61 1.83
C LEU A 168 4.04 -3.89 0.43
N TYR A 169 5.29 -4.32 0.32
CA TYR A 169 5.92 -4.60 -0.97
C TYR A 169 5.27 -5.79 -1.65
N SER A 170 4.90 -6.83 -0.89
CA SER A 170 4.09 -7.94 -1.38
C SER A 170 2.76 -7.45 -1.97
N VAL A 171 2.05 -6.55 -1.27
CA VAL A 171 0.81 -5.95 -1.77
C VAL A 171 1.06 -5.15 -3.04
N PHE A 172 2.11 -4.32 -3.10
CA PHE A 172 2.40 -3.48 -4.26
C PHE A 172 2.86 -4.28 -5.48
N ASN A 173 3.55 -5.38 -5.28
CA ASN A 173 4.03 -6.27 -6.34
C ASN A 173 3.04 -7.39 -6.70
N SER A 174 1.93 -7.50 -5.97
CA SER A 174 0.87 -8.46 -6.29
C SER A 174 0.34 -8.29 -7.72
N LYS A 175 0.08 -9.42 -8.39
CA LYS A 175 -0.52 -9.46 -9.73
C LYS A 175 -1.74 -10.37 -9.68
N THR A 176 -2.86 -9.91 -10.22
CA THR A 176 -3.99 -10.81 -10.50
C THR A 176 -3.78 -11.52 -11.83
N THR A 177 -4.52 -12.61 -12.07
CA THR A 177 -4.54 -13.36 -13.33
C THR A 177 -4.84 -12.49 -14.57
N PHE A 178 -5.44 -11.32 -14.37
CA PHE A 178 -5.77 -10.35 -15.44
C PHE A 178 -4.80 -9.16 -15.51
N GLY A 179 -3.62 -9.27 -14.91
CA GLY A 179 -2.58 -8.23 -14.98
C GLY A 179 -2.88 -6.98 -14.15
N ILE A 180 -3.93 -6.96 -13.31
CA ILE A 180 -4.16 -5.84 -12.39
C ILE A 180 -3.05 -5.91 -11.33
N THR A 181 -2.16 -4.91 -11.37
CA THR A 181 -1.03 -4.83 -10.45
C THR A 181 -1.41 -4.10 -9.18
N GLY A 182 -0.87 -4.57 -8.04
CA GLY A 182 -0.89 -3.85 -6.77
C GLY A 182 -0.19 -2.49 -6.81
N ARG A 183 0.62 -2.23 -7.85
CA ARG A 183 1.38 -0.98 -8.03
C ARG A 183 0.47 0.25 -8.07
N LYS A 184 -0.80 0.09 -8.44
CA LYS A 184 -1.79 1.18 -8.35
C LYS A 184 -1.99 1.70 -6.92
N TYR A 185 -1.86 0.84 -5.91
CA TYR A 185 -2.00 1.23 -4.51
C TYR A 185 -0.82 2.10 -4.07
N TYR A 186 0.41 1.67 -4.40
CA TYR A 186 1.60 2.49 -4.23
C TYR A 186 1.47 3.84 -4.96
N HIS A 187 1.08 3.84 -6.24
CA HIS A 187 1.00 5.08 -7.02
C HIS A 187 -0.01 6.08 -6.42
N LYS A 188 -1.19 5.60 -5.99
CA LYS A 188 -2.18 6.45 -5.31
C LYS A 188 -1.64 7.01 -4.00
N TRP A 189 -0.93 6.19 -3.22
CA TRP A 189 -0.32 6.65 -1.98
C TRP A 189 0.78 7.69 -2.23
N HIS A 190 1.69 7.42 -3.16
CA HIS A 190 2.77 8.33 -3.53
C HIS A 190 2.25 9.68 -4.04
N MET A 191 1.25 9.68 -4.93
CA MET A 191 0.67 10.92 -5.44
C MET A 191 -0.02 11.72 -4.33
N ALA A 192 -0.82 11.07 -3.49
CA ALA A 192 -1.47 11.74 -2.36
C ALA A 192 -0.45 12.35 -1.38
N ARG A 193 0.70 11.69 -1.19
CA ARG A 193 1.78 12.21 -0.35
C ARG A 193 2.52 13.39 -1.00
N LEU A 194 2.75 13.33 -2.31
CA LEU A 194 3.36 14.41 -3.09
C LEU A 194 2.48 15.67 -3.07
N ASP A 195 1.17 15.52 -3.27
CA ASP A 195 0.22 16.63 -3.21
C ASP A 195 0.25 17.31 -1.84
N GLU A 196 0.28 16.54 -0.76
CA GLU A 196 0.40 17.06 0.61
C GLU A 196 1.72 17.80 0.88
N GLN A 197 2.80 17.43 0.18
CA GLN A 197 4.10 18.10 0.27
C GLN A 197 4.15 19.37 -0.58
N LEU A 198 3.45 19.40 -1.72
CA LEU A 198 3.40 20.54 -2.66
C LEU A 198 2.39 21.63 -2.24
N LEU A 199 1.30 21.25 -1.58
CA LEU A 199 0.24 22.14 -1.10
C LEU A 199 0.74 23.39 -0.35
N PRO A 200 1.68 23.29 0.61
CA PRO A 200 2.22 24.44 1.32
C PRO A 200 2.95 25.43 0.40
N PHE A 201 3.73 24.93 -0.57
CA PHE A 201 4.45 25.78 -1.53
C PHE A 201 3.50 26.53 -2.46
N LEU A 202 2.39 25.88 -2.86
CA LEU A 202 1.36 26.52 -3.67
C LEU A 202 0.60 27.60 -2.88
N GLN A 203 0.29 27.35 -1.61
CA GLN A 203 -0.36 28.33 -0.72
C GLN A 203 0.55 29.53 -0.44
N GLU A 204 1.83 29.30 -0.14
CA GLU A 204 2.80 30.38 0.11
C GLU A 204 3.01 31.25 -1.16
N LYS A 205 3.00 30.63 -2.34
CA LYS A 205 3.07 31.36 -3.62
C LYS A 205 1.82 32.20 -3.87
N GLN A 206 0.63 31.70 -3.53
CA GLN A 206 -0.63 32.45 -3.65
C GLN A 206 -0.70 33.62 -2.66
N GLU A 207 -0.29 33.42 -1.40
CA GLU A 207 -0.23 34.50 -0.41
C GLU A 207 0.77 35.59 -0.79
N LYS A 208 1.93 35.22 -1.36
CA LYS A 208 2.90 36.18 -1.89
C LYS A 208 2.32 37.00 -3.05
N MET A 209 1.58 36.37 -3.97
CA MET A 209 0.92 37.09 -5.07
C MET A 209 -0.18 38.05 -4.58
N HIS A 210 -0.94 37.69 -3.54
CA HIS A 210 -1.98 38.55 -2.96
C HIS A 210 -1.46 39.71 -2.10
N LYS A 211 -0.21 39.66 -1.60
CA LYS A 211 0.44 40.77 -0.87
C LYS A 211 1.16 41.78 -1.76
N THR A 212 1.30 41.49 -3.06
CA THR A 212 1.90 42.38 -4.07
C THR A 212 0.88 43.18 -4.89
N ASN A 213 -0.42 43.07 -4.57
CA ASN A 213 -1.51 43.88 -5.12
C ASN A 213 -2.09 44.78 -4.04
#